data_AF-A0A1Y1LDJ6-F1
#
_entry.id   AF-A0A1Y1LDJ6-F1
#
_cell.length_a   1.000
_cell.length_b   1.000
_cell.length_c   1.000
_cell.angle_alpha   90.00
_cell.angle_beta   90.00
_cell.angle_gamma   90.00
#
_symmetry.space_group_name_H-M   'P 1'
#
loop_
_entity.id
_entity.type
_entity.pdbx_description
1 polymer ?
#
loop_
_entity_poly.entity_id
_entity_poly.type
_entity_poly.pdbx_seq_one_letter_code
_entity_poly.pdbx_strand_id
1 'polypeptide(L)'
;MNAMRYAITASTALSFSKKGYKPLNYFDAFYLATLGGAKALSMDDKIGNFEVGKEFDALIVDLDVQNGPVDIFGEHTALELFQKFIFTGDDRNVTAVYVAGNKVK
;
A
#
# COMPACT_ATOMS: atom_id res chain seq x y z
N MET A 1 4.90 5.13 -2.24
CA MET A 1 3.75 5.36 -1.32
C MET A 1 2.98 6.66 -1.59
N ASN A 2 3.63 7.72 -2.07
CA ASN A 2 2.99 8.99 -2.42
C ASN A 2 1.71 8.88 -3.25
N ALA A 3 1.66 7.98 -4.25
CA ALA A 3 0.49 7.81 -5.09
C ALA A 3 -0.78 7.43 -4.31
N MET A 4 -0.69 6.47 -3.37
CA MET A 4 -1.82 6.10 -2.52
C MET A 4 -2.26 7.27 -1.62
N ARG A 5 -1.30 7.96 -0.98
CA ARG A 5 -1.60 9.14 -0.14
C ARG A 5 -2.31 10.24 -0.94
N TYR A 6 -1.79 10.58 -2.12
CA TYR A 6 -2.38 11.61 -2.97
C TYR A 6 -3.74 11.20 -3.54
N ALA A 7 -3.96 9.93 -3.87
CA ALA A 7 -5.27 9.43 -4.28
C ALA A 7 -6.30 9.62 -3.17
N ILE A 8 -5.96 9.29 -1.92
CA ILE A 8 -6.81 9.53 -0.75
C ILE A 8 -7.06 11.03 -0.59
N THR A 9 -6.02 11.87 -0.55
CA THR A 9 -6.16 13.32 -0.37
C THR A 9 -7.03 13.97 -1.45
N ALA A 10 -6.81 13.62 -2.72
CA ALA A 10 -7.60 14.15 -3.84
C ALA A 10 -9.06 13.69 -3.75
N SER A 11 -9.29 12.42 -3.40
CA SER A 11 -10.63 11.89 -3.18
C SER A 11 -11.34 12.58 -2.00
N THR A 12 -10.65 12.80 -0.88
CA THR A 12 -11.16 13.58 0.25
C THR A 12 -11.51 15.01 -0.17
N ALA A 13 -10.66 15.68 -0.95
CA ALA A 13 -10.94 17.03 -1.43
C ALA A 13 -12.22 17.08 -2.30
N LEU A 14 -12.44 16.07 -3.15
CA LEU A 14 -13.64 15.95 -3.96
C LEU A 14 -14.92 15.76 -3.13
N SER A 15 -14.81 15.16 -1.93
CA SER A 15 -15.95 14.98 -1.03
C SER A 15 -16.53 16.32 -0.54
N PHE A 16 -15.74 17.39 -0.51
CA PHE A 16 -16.21 18.72 -0.13
C PHE A 16 -17.05 19.41 -1.22
N SER A 17 -16.82 19.09 -2.49
CA SER A 17 -17.54 19.71 -3.61
C SER A 17 -18.68 18.84 -4.16
N LYS A 18 -18.68 17.54 -3.90
CA LYS A 18 -19.66 16.59 -4.42
C LYS A 18 -20.49 15.95 -3.29
N LYS A 19 -21.72 16.45 -3.11
CA LYS A 19 -22.67 15.90 -2.13
C LYS A 19 -22.88 14.39 -2.35
N GLY A 20 -22.76 13.60 -1.28
CA GLY A 20 -22.93 12.14 -1.31
C GLY A 20 -21.73 11.36 -1.86
N TYR A 21 -20.62 12.02 -2.18
CA TYR A 21 -19.39 11.33 -2.55
C TYR A 21 -18.72 10.71 -1.32
N LYS A 22 -18.44 9.41 -1.38
CA LYS A 22 -17.65 8.70 -0.38
C LYS A 22 -16.18 8.69 -0.82
N PRO A 23 -15.27 9.32 -0.07
CA PRO A 23 -13.86 9.33 -0.43
C PRO A 23 -13.22 7.95 -0.24
N LEU A 24 -12.14 7.71 -0.98
CA LEU A 24 -11.28 6.55 -0.84
C LEU A 24 -10.67 6.51 0.56
N ASN A 25 -10.66 5.33 1.16
CA ASN A 25 -9.87 5.05 2.35
C ASN A 25 -8.55 4.33 1.98
N TYR A 26 -7.74 3.99 2.98
CA TYR A 26 -6.45 3.34 2.75
C TYR A 26 -6.56 1.89 2.23
N PHE A 27 -7.66 1.17 2.52
CA PHE A 27 -7.93 -0.12 1.90
C PHE A 27 -8.24 0.03 0.41
N ASP A 28 -9.06 1.02 0.04
CA ASP A 28 -9.39 1.28 -1.36
C ASP A 28 -8.13 1.64 -2.16
N ALA A 29 -7.30 2.53 -1.59
CA ALA A 29 -6.04 2.94 -2.22
C ALA A 29 -5.04 1.78 -2.34
N PHE A 30 -4.93 0.93 -1.31
CA PHE A 30 -4.07 -0.25 -1.36
C PHE A 30 -4.55 -1.28 -2.37
N TYR A 31 -5.86 -1.53 -2.45
CA TYR A 31 -6.44 -2.38 -3.47
C TYR A 31 -6.10 -1.86 -4.87
N LEU A 32 -6.34 -0.58 -5.15
CA LEU A 32 -6.02 0.03 -6.44
C LEU A 32 -4.53 -0.04 -6.77
N ALA A 33 -3.66 0.07 -5.77
CA ALA A 33 -2.21 -0.03 -5.94
C ALA A 33 -1.68 -1.48 -6.11
N THR A 34 -2.52 -2.49 -5.86
CA THR A 34 -2.13 -3.91 -5.91
C THR A 34 -3.06 -4.68 -6.86
N LEU A 35 -4.02 -5.44 -6.33
CA LEU A 35 -4.91 -6.29 -7.12
C LEU A 35 -5.76 -5.50 -8.13
N GLY A 36 -6.21 -4.29 -7.77
CA GLY A 36 -6.93 -3.41 -8.69
C GLY A 36 -6.08 -2.95 -9.88
N GLY A 37 -4.79 -2.68 -9.64
CA GLY A 37 -3.82 -2.37 -10.69
C GLY A 37 -3.54 -3.57 -11.59
N ALA A 38 -3.37 -4.76 -11.01
CA ALA A 38 -3.21 -6.00 -11.77
C ALA A 38 -4.42 -6.27 -12.68
N LYS A 39 -5.65 -6.05 -12.18
CA LYS A 39 -6.89 -6.16 -12.97
C LYS A 39 -6.92 -5.17 -14.13
N ALA A 40 -6.53 -3.92 -13.89
CA ALA A 40 -6.49 -2.90 -14.93
C ALA A 40 -5.52 -3.26 -16.07
N LEU A 41 -4.52 -4.10 -15.80
CA LEU A 41 -3.54 -4.61 -16.77
C LEU A 41 -3.86 -6.03 -17.26
N SER A 42 -4.98 -6.64 -16.85
CA SER A 42 -5.32 -8.04 -17.14
C SER A 42 -4.21 -9.04 -16.75
N MET A 43 -3.60 -8.80 -15.58
CA MET A 43 -2.58 -9.66 -14.98
C MET A 43 -2.99 -10.17 -13.59
N ASP A 44 -4.27 -10.02 -13.21
CA ASP A 44 -4.76 -10.42 -11.89
C ASP A 44 -4.83 -11.94 -11.70
N ASP A 45 -4.71 -12.72 -12.76
CA ASP A 45 -4.46 -14.16 -12.72
C ASP A 45 -3.01 -14.51 -12.32
N LYS A 46 -2.07 -13.55 -12.43
CA LYS A 46 -0.64 -13.76 -12.17
C LYS A 46 -0.09 -13.02 -10.96
N ILE A 47 -0.55 -11.81 -10.68
CA ILE A 47 0.00 -10.93 -9.64
C ILE A 47 -1.08 -10.14 -8.88
N GLY A 48 -0.67 -9.38 -7.87
CA GLY A 48 -1.51 -8.40 -7.17
C GLY A 48 -2.04 -8.85 -5.81
N ASN A 49 -1.96 -10.14 -5.48
CA ASN A 49 -2.20 -10.69 -4.13
C ASN A 49 -1.45 -12.02 -3.93
N PHE A 50 -1.60 -12.65 -2.77
CA PHE A 50 -0.89 -13.87 -2.38
C PHE A 50 -1.74 -15.15 -2.53
N GLU A 51 -2.47 -15.28 -3.63
CA GLU A 51 -3.18 -16.53 -3.97
C GLU A 51 -2.23 -17.60 -4.52
N VAL A 52 -2.49 -18.86 -4.21
CA VAL A 52 -1.72 -19.99 -4.73
C VAL A 52 -1.78 -20.02 -6.26
N GLY A 53 -0.62 -20.16 -6.90
CA GLY A 53 -0.47 -20.18 -8.36
C GLY A 53 -0.02 -18.86 -8.97
N LYS A 54 -0.04 -17.76 -8.21
CA LYS A 54 0.48 -16.46 -8.62
C LYS A 54 1.98 -16.32 -8.41
N GLU A 55 2.59 -15.42 -9.17
CA GLU A 55 3.98 -15.02 -9.01
C GLU A 55 4.16 -14.28 -7.68
N PHE A 56 5.31 -14.53 -7.02
CA PHE A 56 5.63 -13.87 -5.76
C PHE A 56 6.25 -12.49 -6.02
N ASP A 57 5.36 -11.53 -6.27
CA ASP A 57 5.65 -10.09 -6.31
C ASP A 57 5.31 -9.48 -4.95
N ALA A 58 6.33 -9.13 -4.17
CA ALA A 58 6.15 -8.75 -2.77
C ALA A 58 7.16 -7.71 -2.30
N LEU A 59 6.74 -6.95 -1.29
CA LEU A 59 7.60 -6.04 -0.54
C LEU A 59 7.72 -6.57 0.88
N ILE A 60 8.95 -6.62 1.40
CA ILE A 60 9.18 -6.76 2.84
C ILE A 60 9.24 -5.36 3.42
N VAL A 61 8.36 -5.09 4.38
CA VAL A 61 8.21 -3.78 5.01
C VAL A 61 8.61 -3.90 6.47
N ASP A 62 9.52 -3.03 6.88
CA ASP A 62 9.93 -2.84 8.26
C ASP A 62 9.67 -1.39 8.66
N LEU A 63 8.94 -1.22 9.77
CA LEU A 63 8.58 0.09 10.29
C LEU A 63 9.54 0.58 11.37
N ASP A 64 10.44 -0.28 11.86
CA ASP A 64 11.45 0.04 12.88
C ASP A 64 12.86 0.16 12.27
N VAL A 65 12.93 0.70 11.04
CA VAL A 65 14.20 0.96 10.37
C VAL A 65 14.88 2.18 10.98
N GLN A 66 16.19 2.11 11.18
CA GLN A 66 16.98 3.22 11.71
C GLN A 66 16.81 4.47 10.83
N ASN A 67 16.47 5.61 11.45
CA ASN A 67 16.14 6.86 10.76
C ASN A 67 14.97 6.74 9.76
N GLY A 68 14.04 5.81 10.00
CA GLY A 68 12.79 5.71 9.25
C GLY A 68 11.84 6.89 9.55
N PRO A 69 10.88 7.17 8.66
CA PRO A 69 9.90 8.26 8.85
C PRO A 69 8.70 7.85 9.72
N VAL A 70 8.67 6.62 10.24
CA VAL A 70 7.52 6.06 10.97
C VAL A 70 7.87 5.95 12.43
N ASP A 71 7.17 6.74 13.27
CA ASP A 71 7.24 6.59 14.70
C ASP A 71 6.15 5.61 15.21
N ILE A 72 6.56 4.66 16.05
CA ILE A 72 5.71 3.67 16.70
C ILE A 72 5.71 3.96 18.20
N PHE A 73 4.53 4.26 18.76
CA PHE A 73 4.37 4.58 20.18
C PHE A 73 3.28 3.69 20.79
N GLY A 74 3.63 2.93 21.82
CA GLY A 74 2.70 1.99 22.44
C GLY A 74 2.40 0.80 21.52
N GLU A 75 1.30 0.11 21.81
CA GLU A 75 0.89 -1.07 21.04
C GLU A 75 -0.02 -0.70 19.86
N HIS A 76 0.18 -1.39 18.75
CA HIS A 76 -0.60 -1.23 17.53
C HIS A 76 -0.95 -2.59 16.95
N THR A 77 -2.15 -2.69 16.39
CA THR A 77 -2.55 -3.81 15.53
C THR A 77 -1.79 -3.78 14.20
N ALA A 78 -1.73 -4.92 13.51
CA ALA A 78 -1.15 -4.99 12.16
C ALA A 78 -1.81 -4.01 11.18
N LEU A 79 -3.12 -3.78 11.30
CA LEU A 79 -3.83 -2.83 10.43
C LEU A 79 -3.48 -1.37 10.74
N GLU A 80 -3.27 -1.01 12.01
CA GLU A 80 -2.82 0.33 12.39
C GLU A 80 -1.37 0.59 11.95
N LEU A 81 -0.50 -0.40 12.08
CA LEU A 81 0.87 -0.36 11.55
C LEU A 81 0.85 -0.21 10.03
N PHE A 82 0.00 -0.98 9.35
CA PHE A 82 -0.17 -0.87 7.91
C PHE A 82 -0.72 0.51 7.49
N GLN A 83 -1.70 1.05 8.22
CA GLN A 83 -2.20 2.40 7.99
C GLN A 83 -1.08 3.45 8.20
N LYS A 84 -0.32 3.35 9.29
CA LYS A 84 0.85 4.21 9.55
C LYS A 84 1.84 4.15 8.40
N PHE A 85 2.20 2.96 7.95
CA PHE A 85 3.02 2.76 6.77
C PHE A 85 2.47 3.57 5.60
N ILE A 86 1.23 3.34 5.17
CA ILE A 86 0.60 4.03 4.03
C ILE A 86 0.73 5.56 4.13
N PHE A 87 0.54 6.13 5.33
CA PHE A 87 0.50 7.58 5.53
C PHE A 87 1.85 8.24 5.84
N THR A 88 2.79 7.58 6.49
CA THR A 88 4.06 8.19 6.93
C THR A 88 5.30 7.50 6.36
N GLY A 89 5.18 6.25 5.93
CA GLY A 89 6.27 5.46 5.37
C GLY A 89 6.85 6.00 4.06
N ASP A 90 8.07 5.56 3.76
CA ASP A 90 8.75 5.78 2.49
C ASP A 90 9.60 4.57 2.06
N ASP A 91 10.50 4.75 1.10
CA ASP A 91 11.32 3.69 0.53
C ASP A 91 12.34 3.09 1.51
N ARG A 92 12.68 3.79 2.61
CA ARG A 92 13.55 3.27 3.68
C ARG A 92 12.89 2.12 4.43
N ASN A 93 11.55 2.14 4.54
CA ASN A 93 10.79 1.07 5.17
C ASN A 93 10.70 -0.20 4.31
N VAL A 94 11.02 -0.15 3.02
CA VAL A 94 10.99 -1.32 2.13
C VAL A 94 12.36 -1.99 2.13
N THR A 95 12.53 -3.01 2.95
CA THR A 95 13.83 -3.67 3.21
C THR A 95 14.18 -4.77 2.21
N ALA A 96 13.19 -5.32 1.52
CA ALA A 96 13.41 -6.21 0.39
C ALA A 96 12.28 -6.11 -0.64
N VAL A 97 12.61 -6.39 -1.90
CA VAL A 97 11.67 -6.46 -3.02
C VAL A 97 11.84 -7.78 -3.72
N TYR A 98 10.74 -8.47 -3.95
CA TYR A 98 10.68 -9.72 -4.70
C TYR A 98 9.87 -9.50 -5.98
N VAL A 99 10.39 -10.01 -7.10
CA VAL A 99 9.71 -10.06 -8.39
C VAL A 99 9.80 -11.49 -8.93
N ALA A 100 8.66 -12.10 -9.21
CA ALA A 100 8.54 -13.50 -9.62
C ALA A 100 9.34 -14.46 -8.71
N GLY A 101 9.32 -14.22 -7.39
CA GLY A 101 10.05 -15.03 -6.40
C GLY A 101 11.53 -14.69 -6.23
N ASN A 102 12.09 -13.81 -7.06
CA ASN A 102 13.50 -13.43 -6.99
C ASN A 102 13.68 -12.13 -6.20
N LYS A 103 14.60 -12.13 -5.23
CA LYS A 103 14.96 -10.90 -4.49
C LYS A 103 15.75 -9.97 -5.41
N VAL A 104 15.20 -8.77 -5.69
CA VAL A 104 15.80 -7.74 -6.55
C VAL A 104 16.25 -6.49 -5.79
N LYS A 105 15.83 -6.34 -4.53
CA LYS A 105 16.33 -5.38 -3.54
C LYS A 105 16.49 -6.12 -2.22
#